data_AF-A0A2R7R7W6-F1
#
_entry.id   AF-A0A2R7R7W6-F1
#
_cell.length_a   1.000
_cell.length_b   1.000
_cell.length_c   1.000
_cell.angle_alpha   90.00
_cell.angle_beta   90.00
_cell.angle_gamma   90.00
#
_symmetry.space_group_name_H-M   'P 1'
#
loop_
_entity.id
_entity.type
_entity.pdbx_description
1 polymer ?
#
loop_
_entity_poly.entity_id
_entity_poly.type
_entity_poly.pdbx_seq_one_letter_code
_entity_poly.pdbx_strand_id
1 'polypeptide(L)'
;MIFQGSFFADGFHGRADFLILQEDGTYAVFDTNLARSAKAEALLQLAAYADQLRSAGVPVHRDGHLILGTNETTSHPMPERVPLFYAARDRLRAVLEAHRLGSLPSSWGDPRWLACLKCPGCKAEMEAADDLMLVRRMNKSRRAKLMEAGIRTKAMFAAADLPDVGIKMDPLWFELQDQARQQCGLGEIDGTINGVSYKVLPNPALIAIPKPSPGDIFFDFEGDPLWQDPATGEWGIEYLFGLVEHSADGHDFIAFTAHSLQEERQALIDFMDHVAQRRAVYPDLHIFHYAQYEVTALRKMARRHGVMVR
;
A
#
# COMPACT_ATOMS: atom_id res chain seq x y z
N MET A 1 11.92 33.66 8.26
CA MET A 1 11.67 32.29 7.77
C MET A 1 12.69 31.97 6.69
N ILE A 2 13.34 30.82 6.77
CA ILE A 2 14.22 30.29 5.73
C ILE A 2 13.48 29.13 5.09
N PHE A 3 13.24 29.21 3.78
CA PHE A 3 12.64 28.12 3.01
C PHE A 3 13.74 27.19 2.49
N GLN A 4 13.53 25.88 2.56
CA GLN A 4 14.47 24.86 2.08
C GLN A 4 15.87 25.03 2.68
N GLY A 5 15.94 25.23 4.00
CA GLY A 5 17.20 25.30 4.73
C GLY A 5 17.96 23.98 4.61
N SER A 6 19.12 24.03 3.96
CA SER A 6 19.99 22.85 3.77
C SER A 6 21.02 22.74 4.87
N PHE A 7 21.29 21.49 5.25
CA PHE A 7 22.27 21.12 6.26
C PHE A 7 23.20 20.08 5.68
N PHE A 8 24.47 20.16 6.06
CA PHE A 8 25.41 19.09 5.85
C PHE A 8 26.25 18.93 7.10
N ALA A 9 26.06 17.82 7.78
CA ALA A 9 26.84 17.46 8.94
C ALA A 9 27.02 15.95 8.94
N ASP A 10 28.19 15.49 9.39
CA ASP A 10 28.33 14.12 9.83
C ASP A 10 28.10 13.05 8.72
N GLY A 11 28.30 13.46 7.46
CA GLY A 11 28.06 12.64 6.26
C GLY A 11 26.60 12.58 5.82
N PHE A 12 25.71 13.35 6.45
CA PHE A 12 24.29 13.43 6.11
C PHE A 12 23.98 14.81 5.52
N HIS A 13 23.19 14.80 4.45
CA HIS A 13 22.59 16.00 3.88
C HIS A 13 21.09 16.00 4.19
N GLY A 14 20.58 17.13 4.67
CA GLY A 14 19.18 17.33 4.95
C GLY A 14 18.70 18.66 4.38
N ARG A 15 17.40 18.77 4.09
CA ARG A 15 16.77 20.01 3.66
C ARG A 15 15.39 20.13 4.31
N ALA A 16 15.28 20.97 5.33
CA ALA A 16 13.99 21.24 5.99
C ALA A 16 13.15 22.16 5.11
N ASP A 17 11.84 21.94 5.03
CA ASP A 17 10.95 22.81 4.28
C ASP A 17 10.99 24.25 4.80
N PHE A 18 10.87 24.45 6.11
CA PHE A 18 11.00 25.77 6.72
C PHE A 18 11.77 25.77 8.04
N LEU A 19 12.55 26.82 8.24
CA LEU A 19 13.11 27.20 9.53
C LEU A 19 12.54 28.55 9.94
N ILE A 20 11.90 28.59 11.09
CA ILE A 20 11.22 29.79 11.59
C ILE A 20 11.90 30.23 12.88
N LEU A 21 12.49 31.43 12.84
CA LEU A 21 13.03 32.11 14.01
C LEU A 21 11.87 32.46 14.95
N GLN A 22 11.93 31.94 16.17
CA GLN A 22 10.98 32.18 17.24
C GLN A 22 11.34 33.47 17.99
N GLU A 23 10.41 33.98 18.80
CA GLU A 23 10.60 35.21 19.59
C GLU A 23 11.75 35.09 20.61
N ASP A 24 12.03 33.88 21.10
CA ASP A 24 13.12 33.58 22.03
C ASP A 24 14.50 33.50 21.35
N GLY A 25 14.59 33.75 20.05
CA GLY A 25 15.81 33.71 19.26
C GLY A 25 16.25 32.30 18.82
N THR A 26 15.44 31.28 19.07
CA THR A 26 15.68 29.90 18.59
C THR A 26 15.03 29.63 17.25
N TYR A 27 15.56 28.67 16.48
CA TYR A 27 14.95 28.22 15.22
C TYR A 27 14.12 26.96 15.45
N ALA A 28 12.84 27.02 15.08
CA ALA A 28 11.96 25.86 15.00
C ALA A 28 11.96 25.28 13.58
N VAL A 29 12.01 23.95 13.50
CA VAL A 29 11.94 23.20 12.24
C VAL A 29 10.47 22.96 11.91
N PHE A 30 10.08 23.25 10.67
CA PHE A 30 8.76 22.93 10.11
C PHE A 30 8.94 22.08 8.86
N ASP A 31 8.19 20.99 8.75
CA ASP A 31 8.19 20.09 7.59
C ASP A 31 6.76 19.78 7.15
N THR A 32 6.51 19.76 5.84
CA THR A 32 5.17 19.50 5.29
C THR A 32 4.99 18.02 4.96
N ASN A 33 3.83 17.46 5.28
CA ASN A 33 3.55 16.05 5.02
C ASN A 33 2.08 15.86 4.65
N LEU A 34 1.80 15.25 3.49
CA LEU A 34 0.43 14.94 3.04
C LEU A 34 -0.31 13.92 3.93
N ALA A 35 0.38 13.28 4.88
CA ALA A 35 -0.26 12.40 5.84
C ALA A 35 -1.25 13.16 6.74
N ARG A 36 -2.34 12.49 7.13
CA ARG A 36 -3.36 13.02 8.05
C ARG A 36 -2.93 13.02 9.52
N SER A 37 -1.81 12.39 9.83
CA SER A 37 -1.28 12.26 11.17
C SER A 37 0.24 12.19 11.12
N ALA A 38 0.90 12.66 12.17
CA ALA A 38 2.33 12.52 12.32
C ALA A 38 2.76 11.04 12.27
N LYS A 39 3.62 10.70 11.31
CA LYS A 39 4.21 9.35 11.18
C LYS A 39 5.61 9.32 11.79
N ALA A 40 6.04 8.14 12.22
CA ALA A 40 7.33 7.96 12.87
C ALA A 40 8.51 8.43 11.99
N GLU A 41 8.44 8.21 10.68
CA GLU A 41 9.45 8.62 9.72
C GLU A 41 9.59 10.15 9.63
N ALA A 42 8.46 10.88 9.62
CA ALA A 42 8.46 12.35 9.60
C ALA A 42 9.00 12.93 10.91
N LEU A 43 8.65 12.33 12.04
CA LEU A 43 9.19 12.72 13.35
C LEU A 43 10.70 12.48 13.45
N LEU A 44 11.20 11.39 12.85
CA LEU A 44 12.62 11.08 12.78
C LEU A 44 13.37 12.13 11.94
N GLN A 45 12.76 12.58 10.84
CA GLN A 45 13.30 13.63 9.97
C GLN A 45 13.38 14.99 10.69
N LEU A 46 12.32 15.40 11.39
CA LEU A 46 12.36 16.61 12.24
C LEU A 46 13.50 16.55 13.26
N ALA A 47 13.65 15.41 13.94
CA ALA A 47 14.71 15.21 14.92
C ALA A 47 16.11 15.30 14.29
N ALA A 48 16.27 14.79 13.07
CA ALA A 48 17.52 14.90 12.31
C ALA A 48 17.86 16.35 11.97
N TYR A 49 16.88 17.17 11.59
CA TYR A 49 17.09 18.60 11.30
C TYR A 49 17.41 19.40 12.57
N ALA A 50 16.68 19.14 13.66
CA ALA A 50 16.96 19.76 14.95
C ALA A 50 18.38 19.44 15.44
N ASP A 51 18.83 18.19 15.29
CA ASP A 51 20.19 17.80 15.65
C ASP A 51 21.26 18.49 14.78
N GLN A 52 21.01 18.62 13.47
CA GLN A 52 21.95 19.27 12.56
C GLN A 52 22.07 20.77 12.80
N LEU A 53 20.96 21.47 13.09
CA LEU A 53 20.99 22.87 13.50
C LEU A 53 21.83 23.04 14.77
N ARG A 54 21.57 22.20 15.78
CA ARG A 54 22.32 22.25 17.04
C ARG A 54 23.81 21.99 16.84
N SER A 55 24.15 21.03 16.00
CA SER A 55 25.54 20.69 15.65
C SER A 55 26.25 21.82 14.89
N ALA A 56 25.51 22.63 14.14
CA ALA A 56 26.01 23.84 13.49
C ALA A 56 26.10 25.06 14.43
N GLY A 57 25.82 24.91 15.73
CA GLY A 57 25.83 26.00 16.70
C GLY A 57 24.60 26.93 16.62
N VAL A 58 23.56 26.54 15.87
CA VAL A 58 22.32 27.30 15.77
C VAL A 58 21.43 26.96 16.97
N PRO A 59 20.92 27.95 17.73
CA PRO A 59 19.94 27.70 18.78
C PRO A 59 18.66 27.08 18.21
N VAL A 60 18.23 25.94 18.75
CA VAL A 60 17.09 25.17 18.25
C VAL A 60 15.94 25.24 19.24
N HIS A 61 14.74 25.50 18.72
CA HIS A 61 13.53 25.52 19.53
C HIS A 61 13.25 24.13 20.11
N ARG A 62 12.60 24.08 21.29
CA ARG A 62 12.28 22.81 21.97
C ARG A 62 11.44 21.88 21.10
N ASP A 63 10.51 22.46 20.34
CA ASP A 63 9.57 21.73 19.51
C ASP A 63 9.88 21.90 18.02
N GLY A 64 9.69 20.82 17.27
CA GLY A 64 9.61 20.81 15.82
C GLY A 64 8.18 20.54 15.38
N HIS A 65 7.81 21.01 14.20
CA HIS A 65 6.43 21.10 13.76
C HIS A 65 6.22 20.36 12.44
N LEU A 66 5.13 19.61 12.35
CA LEU A 66 4.65 19.05 11.09
C LEU A 66 3.42 19.81 10.64
N ILE A 67 3.41 20.26 9.39
CA ILE A 67 2.22 20.75 8.73
C ILE A 67 1.63 19.56 7.97
N LEU A 68 0.53 19.03 8.49
CA LEU A 68 -0.12 17.83 7.96
C LEU A 68 -0.95 18.14 6.71
N GLY A 69 -1.36 17.09 5.99
CA GLY A 69 -2.24 17.22 4.82
C GLY A 69 -3.61 17.81 5.19
N THR A 70 -3.93 17.85 6.49
CA THR A 70 -5.10 18.51 7.05
C THR A 70 -4.95 20.02 7.24
N ASN A 71 -3.81 20.60 6.86
CA ASN A 71 -3.35 21.96 7.22
C ASN A 71 -3.20 22.19 8.73
N GLU A 72 -3.31 21.15 9.56
CA GLU A 72 -3.02 21.23 10.99
C GLU A 72 -1.51 21.25 11.22
N THR A 73 -1.06 22.13 12.11
CA THR A 73 0.33 22.14 12.60
C THR A 73 0.41 21.37 13.91
N THR A 74 1.07 20.21 13.90
CA THR A 74 1.32 19.43 15.12
C THR A 74 2.72 19.71 15.66
N SER A 75 2.84 19.91 16.97
CA SER A 75 4.10 20.25 17.64
C SER A 75 4.65 19.04 18.40
N HIS A 76 5.96 18.84 18.31
CA HIS A 76 6.61 17.64 18.82
C HIS A 76 7.91 17.98 19.56
N PRO A 77 8.10 17.53 20.81
CA PRO A 77 9.32 17.77 21.55
C PRO A 77 10.52 17.08 20.90
N MET A 78 11.50 17.87 20.47
CA MET A 78 12.72 17.38 19.86
C MET A 78 13.62 16.61 20.84
N PRO A 79 13.78 17.00 22.12
CA PRO A 79 14.61 16.26 23.08
C PRO A 79 14.22 14.77 23.24
N GLU A 80 12.95 14.43 23.06
CA GLU A 80 12.46 13.05 23.14
C GLU A 80 12.74 12.23 21.87
N ARG A 81 12.95 12.90 20.73
CA ARG A 81 13.04 12.27 19.40
C ARG A 81 14.46 12.20 18.88
N VAL A 82 15.31 13.16 19.24
CA VAL A 82 16.74 13.15 18.87
C VAL A 82 17.43 11.82 19.27
N PRO A 83 17.18 11.19 20.44
CA PRO A 83 17.75 9.88 20.75
C PRO A 83 17.35 8.77 19.77
N LEU A 84 16.12 8.80 19.25
CA LEU A 84 15.65 7.84 18.24
C LEU A 84 16.37 8.05 16.91
N PHE A 85 16.60 9.31 16.55
CA PHE A 85 17.42 9.66 15.39
C PHE A 85 18.85 9.14 15.53
N TYR A 86 19.49 9.30 16.68
CA TYR A 86 20.83 8.75 16.91
C TYR A 86 20.88 7.23 16.75
N ALA A 87 19.95 6.50 17.37
CA ALA A 87 19.88 5.05 17.21
C ALA A 87 19.74 4.62 15.74
N ALA A 88 18.89 5.32 14.96
CA ALA A 88 18.73 5.06 13.53
C ALA A 88 19.99 5.39 12.72
N ARG A 89 20.60 6.55 12.98
CA ARG A 89 21.84 7.02 12.33
C ARG A 89 23.00 6.08 12.61
N ASP A 90 23.19 5.68 13.85
CA ASP A 90 24.31 4.84 14.27
C ASP A 90 24.16 3.42 13.71
N ARG A 91 22.92 2.90 13.63
CA ARG A 91 22.63 1.64 12.91
C ARG A 91 22.99 1.73 11.43
N LEU A 92 22.62 2.82 10.76
CA LEU A 92 22.96 3.02 9.35
C LEU A 92 24.48 3.11 9.15
N ARG A 93 25.18 3.88 10.00
CA ARG A 93 26.63 3.98 9.98
C ARG A 93 27.30 2.62 10.20
N ALA A 94 26.82 1.82 11.14
CA ALA A 94 27.35 0.48 11.38
C ALA A 94 27.21 -0.42 10.14
N VAL A 95 26.07 -0.35 9.44
CA VAL A 95 25.87 -1.08 8.18
C VAL A 95 26.84 -0.62 7.09
N LEU A 96 26.97 0.71 6.90
CA LEU A 96 27.86 1.28 5.88
C LEU A 96 29.33 0.98 6.17
N GLU A 97 29.76 1.08 7.43
CA GLU A 97 31.14 0.81 7.81
C GLU A 97 31.48 -0.67 7.71
N ALA A 98 30.59 -1.55 8.18
CA ALA A 98 30.79 -2.99 8.03
C ALA A 98 30.84 -3.42 6.55
N HIS A 99 30.08 -2.76 5.67
CA HIS A 99 30.19 -2.96 4.23
C HIS A 99 31.52 -2.43 3.67
N ARG A 100 31.93 -1.23 4.07
CA ARG A 100 33.18 -0.57 3.60
C ARG A 100 34.44 -1.34 4.02
N LEU A 101 34.44 -1.93 5.20
CA LEU A 101 35.53 -2.79 5.70
C LEU A 101 35.54 -4.17 5.03
N GLY A 102 34.44 -4.57 4.41
CA GLY A 102 34.39 -5.76 3.56
C GLY A 102 35.25 -5.57 2.32
N SER A 103 36.11 -6.55 2.02
CA SER A 103 36.98 -6.53 0.84
C SER A 103 36.31 -7.05 -0.43
N LEU A 104 35.10 -7.60 -0.31
CA LEU A 104 34.34 -8.18 -1.42
C LEU A 104 32.99 -7.46 -1.56
N PRO A 105 32.45 -7.34 -2.79
CA PRO A 105 31.06 -6.94 -2.99
C PRO A 105 30.11 -7.81 -2.17
N SER A 106 29.01 -7.20 -1.70
CA SER A 106 27.96 -7.96 -1.04
C SER A 106 27.33 -8.97 -1.98
N SER A 107 27.11 -10.19 -1.51
CA SER A 107 26.40 -11.23 -2.25
C SER A 107 24.90 -11.11 -2.06
N TRP A 108 24.13 -11.43 -3.10
CA TRP A 108 22.68 -11.53 -2.99
C TRP A 108 22.28 -12.58 -1.95
N GLY A 109 21.35 -12.23 -1.06
CA GLY A 109 20.88 -13.10 0.01
C GLY A 109 21.77 -13.16 1.26
N ASP A 110 22.83 -12.35 1.35
CA ASP A 110 23.62 -12.21 2.57
C ASP A 110 22.73 -11.77 3.75
N PRO A 111 22.62 -12.57 4.83
CA PRO A 111 21.70 -12.29 5.93
C PRO A 111 22.09 -11.06 6.75
N ARG A 112 23.32 -10.54 6.60
CA ARG A 112 23.77 -9.31 7.25
C ARG A 112 23.06 -8.08 6.69
N TRP A 113 22.60 -8.13 5.44
CA TRP A 113 22.07 -6.99 4.71
C TRP A 113 20.59 -7.18 4.36
N LEU A 114 19.77 -6.16 4.64
CA LEU A 114 18.35 -6.19 4.29
C LEU A 114 18.14 -5.69 2.86
N ALA A 115 17.71 -6.57 1.96
CA ALA A 115 17.24 -6.18 0.64
C ALA A 115 15.82 -5.58 0.70
N CYS A 116 15.59 -4.49 -0.03
CA CYS A 116 14.26 -3.88 -0.13
C CYS A 116 13.30 -4.69 -1.03
N LEU A 117 13.84 -5.52 -1.93
CA LEU A 117 13.14 -6.39 -2.88
C LEU A 117 12.27 -5.67 -3.93
N LYS A 118 12.41 -4.34 -4.04
CA LYS A 118 11.54 -3.51 -4.89
C LYS A 118 12.30 -2.56 -5.80
N CYS A 119 13.48 -2.09 -5.37
CA CYS A 119 14.29 -1.17 -6.18
C CYS A 119 14.87 -1.89 -7.42
N PRO A 120 15.27 -1.14 -8.45
CA PRO A 120 15.84 -1.72 -9.67
C PRO A 120 17.02 -2.67 -9.42
N GLY A 121 17.92 -2.32 -8.48
CA GLY A 121 19.05 -3.18 -8.12
C GLY A 121 18.61 -4.52 -7.53
N CYS A 122 17.67 -4.51 -6.57
CA CYS A 122 17.13 -5.75 -6.02
C CYS A 122 16.41 -6.59 -7.10
N LYS A 123 15.72 -5.97 -8.06
CA LYS A 123 15.04 -6.71 -9.14
C LYS A 123 16.05 -7.45 -10.03
N ALA A 124 17.11 -6.77 -10.46
CA ALA A 124 18.15 -7.37 -11.27
C ALA A 124 18.83 -8.55 -10.55
N GLU A 125 19.18 -8.38 -9.26
CA GLU A 125 19.79 -9.45 -8.47
C GLU A 125 18.83 -10.63 -8.22
N MET A 126 17.53 -10.36 -7.97
CA MET A 126 16.52 -11.42 -7.84
C MET A 126 16.42 -12.25 -9.11
N GLU A 127 16.37 -11.60 -10.27
CA GLU A 127 16.32 -12.26 -11.58
C GLU A 127 17.59 -13.10 -11.84
N ALA A 128 18.77 -12.51 -11.61
CA ALA A 128 20.05 -13.18 -11.80
C ALA A 128 20.24 -14.39 -10.87
N ALA A 129 19.77 -14.30 -9.63
CA ALA A 129 19.87 -15.36 -8.63
C ALA A 129 18.73 -16.41 -8.71
N ASP A 130 17.79 -16.27 -9.64
CA ASP A 130 16.54 -17.04 -9.69
C ASP A 130 15.85 -17.07 -8.31
N ASP A 131 15.77 -15.92 -7.66
CA ASP A 131 15.36 -15.82 -6.26
C ASP A 131 13.89 -16.24 -6.05
N LEU A 132 13.61 -16.86 -4.90
CA LEU A 132 12.27 -17.27 -4.49
C LEU A 132 11.24 -16.13 -4.48
N MET A 133 11.65 -14.87 -4.27
CA MET A 133 10.76 -13.71 -4.33
C MET A 133 10.15 -13.48 -5.72
N LEU A 134 10.69 -14.10 -6.78
CA LEU A 134 10.09 -14.08 -8.12
C LEU A 134 8.81 -14.93 -8.21
N VAL A 135 8.61 -15.86 -7.27
CA VAL A 135 7.35 -16.61 -7.20
C VAL A 135 6.23 -15.66 -6.81
N ARG A 136 5.20 -15.58 -7.67
CA ARG A 136 4.07 -14.67 -7.42
C ARG A 136 3.41 -15.02 -6.08
N ARG A 137 3.10 -13.99 -5.27
CA ARG A 137 2.57 -14.09 -3.88
C ARG A 137 3.56 -14.64 -2.84
N MET A 138 4.82 -14.87 -3.18
CA MET A 138 5.86 -15.16 -2.19
C MET A 138 6.04 -13.98 -1.23
N ASN A 139 6.38 -14.28 0.03
CA ASN A 139 6.74 -13.27 1.02
C ASN A 139 8.06 -13.61 1.70
N LYS A 140 8.63 -12.62 2.41
CA LYS A 140 9.93 -12.74 3.08
C LYS A 140 10.00 -13.89 4.08
N SER A 141 8.92 -14.14 4.83
CA SER A 141 8.88 -15.20 5.84
C SER A 141 8.92 -16.60 5.22
N ARG A 142 8.15 -16.82 4.14
CA ARG A 142 8.17 -18.10 3.41
C ARG A 142 9.47 -18.31 2.67
N ARG A 143 10.02 -17.27 2.04
CA ARG A 143 11.37 -17.33 1.46
C ARG A 143 12.41 -17.76 2.50
N ALA A 144 12.40 -17.16 3.69
CA ALA A 144 13.34 -17.53 4.76
C ALA A 144 13.22 -19.02 5.13
N LYS A 145 11.99 -19.53 5.32
CA LYS A 145 11.77 -20.96 5.62
C LYS A 145 12.27 -21.89 4.52
N LEU A 146 12.06 -21.54 3.25
CA LEU A 146 12.58 -22.33 2.12
C LEU A 146 14.11 -22.31 2.11
N MET A 147 14.74 -21.14 2.34
CA MET A 147 16.20 -21.03 2.40
C MET A 147 16.80 -21.81 3.57
N GLU A 148 16.15 -21.81 4.73
CA GLU A 148 16.51 -22.62 5.90
C GLU A 148 16.43 -24.13 5.59
N ALA A 149 15.42 -24.53 4.82
CA ALA A 149 15.25 -25.89 4.32
C ALA A 149 16.16 -26.23 3.11
N GLY A 150 17.08 -25.34 2.73
CA GLY A 150 18.03 -25.55 1.63
C GLY A 150 17.47 -25.29 0.23
N ILE A 151 16.19 -24.94 0.09
CA ILE A 151 15.59 -24.52 -1.18
C ILE A 151 15.93 -23.04 -1.41
N ARG A 152 16.86 -22.74 -2.31
CA ARG A 152 17.38 -21.37 -2.48
C ARG A 152 16.89 -20.64 -3.72
N THR A 153 16.40 -21.36 -4.73
CA THR A 153 15.94 -20.77 -6.00
C THR A 153 14.50 -21.15 -6.32
N LYS A 154 13.87 -20.35 -7.19
CA LYS A 154 12.55 -20.63 -7.78
C LYS A 154 12.54 -21.99 -8.47
N ALA A 155 13.57 -22.30 -9.26
CA ALA A 155 13.70 -23.59 -9.94
C ALA A 155 13.82 -24.76 -8.96
N MET A 156 14.62 -24.63 -7.89
CA MET A 156 14.70 -25.65 -6.83
C MET A 156 13.34 -25.84 -6.17
N PHE A 157 12.63 -24.76 -5.87
CA PHE A 157 11.31 -24.84 -5.24
C PHE A 157 10.28 -25.52 -6.14
N ALA A 158 10.30 -25.22 -7.45
CA ALA A 158 9.43 -25.86 -8.42
C ALA A 158 9.66 -27.38 -8.51
N ALA A 159 10.92 -27.83 -8.46
CA ALA A 159 11.31 -29.23 -8.56
C ALA A 159 11.31 -30.01 -7.24
N ALA A 160 11.25 -29.33 -6.09
CA ALA A 160 11.33 -29.97 -4.78
C ALA A 160 10.14 -30.90 -4.48
N ASP A 161 10.39 -31.92 -3.67
CA ASP A 161 9.33 -32.68 -3.01
C ASP A 161 9.13 -32.11 -1.59
N LEU A 162 8.05 -31.34 -1.40
CA LEU A 162 7.88 -30.52 -0.19
C LEU A 162 7.64 -31.27 1.13
N PRO A 163 6.98 -32.46 1.15
CA PRO A 163 6.85 -33.24 2.37
C PRO A 163 8.21 -33.62 3.00
N ASP A 164 9.27 -33.75 2.20
CA ASP A 164 10.59 -34.20 2.65
C ASP A 164 11.48 -33.06 3.19
N VAL A 165 11.09 -31.80 3.05
CA VAL A 165 11.93 -30.64 3.44
C VAL A 165 11.67 -30.10 4.85
N GLY A 166 10.92 -30.83 5.69
CA GLY A 166 10.72 -30.50 7.11
C GLY A 166 9.92 -29.21 7.36
N ILE A 167 9.27 -28.65 6.34
CA ILE A 167 8.37 -27.50 6.46
C ILE A 167 6.98 -28.00 6.80
N LYS A 168 6.34 -27.43 7.83
CA LYS A 168 4.92 -27.70 8.10
C LYS A 168 4.08 -27.23 6.91
N MET A 169 3.56 -28.20 6.17
CA MET A 169 2.77 -27.95 4.96
C MET A 169 1.39 -27.39 5.30
N ASP A 170 1.02 -26.37 4.55
CA ASP A 170 -0.33 -25.79 4.49
C ASP A 170 -0.72 -25.71 3.00
N PRO A 171 -2.02 -25.55 2.68
CA PRO A 171 -2.46 -25.48 1.28
C PRO A 171 -1.74 -24.40 0.46
N LEU A 172 -1.30 -23.33 1.10
CA LEU A 172 -0.65 -22.19 0.44
C LEU A 172 0.78 -22.52 0.00
N TRP A 173 1.48 -23.44 0.66
CA TRP A 173 2.77 -23.94 0.15
C TRP A 173 2.61 -24.69 -1.18
N PHE A 174 1.55 -25.49 -1.33
CA PHE A 174 1.25 -26.17 -2.58
C PHE A 174 0.85 -25.19 -3.67
N GLU A 175 0.05 -24.17 -3.37
CA GLU A 175 -0.29 -23.09 -4.32
C GLU A 175 0.96 -22.33 -4.79
N LEU A 176 1.88 -21.99 -3.87
CA LEU A 176 3.12 -21.30 -4.22
C LEU A 176 4.04 -22.19 -5.06
N GLN A 177 4.09 -23.49 -4.79
CA GLN A 177 4.90 -24.41 -5.58
C GLN A 177 4.29 -24.65 -6.96
N ASP A 178 2.98 -24.79 -7.08
CA ASP A 178 2.30 -24.88 -8.38
C ASP A 178 2.60 -23.60 -9.19
N GLN A 179 2.52 -22.42 -8.56
CA GLN A 179 2.91 -21.15 -9.19
C GLN A 179 4.38 -21.15 -9.66
N ALA A 180 5.31 -21.67 -8.86
CA ALA A 180 6.71 -21.79 -9.24
C ALA A 180 6.91 -22.78 -10.41
N ARG A 181 6.21 -23.93 -10.38
CA ARG A 181 6.22 -24.91 -11.46
C ARG A 181 5.71 -24.31 -12.76
N GLN A 182 4.61 -23.57 -12.74
CA GLN A 182 4.10 -22.85 -13.92
C GLN A 182 5.14 -21.86 -14.47
N GLN A 183 5.76 -21.05 -13.61
CA GLN A 183 6.78 -20.07 -14.02
C GLN A 183 8.09 -20.70 -14.52
N CYS A 184 8.37 -21.95 -14.14
CA CYS A 184 9.53 -22.72 -14.59
C CYS A 184 9.22 -23.67 -15.77
N GLY A 185 7.97 -23.72 -16.26
CA GLY A 185 7.58 -24.65 -17.31
C GLY A 185 7.51 -26.12 -16.88
N LEU A 186 7.43 -26.38 -15.57
CA LEU A 186 7.29 -27.71 -14.97
C LEU A 186 5.84 -28.02 -14.54
N GLY A 187 4.93 -27.04 -14.69
CA GLY A 187 3.53 -27.18 -14.33
C GLY A 187 2.75 -28.00 -15.34
N GLU A 188 1.65 -28.59 -14.89
CA GLU A 188 0.63 -29.12 -15.81
C GLU A 188 0.02 -27.96 -16.61
N ILE A 189 -0.26 -28.20 -17.89
CA ILE A 189 -0.77 -27.20 -18.83
C ILE A 189 -2.06 -27.74 -19.42
N ASP A 190 -3.15 -26.99 -19.25
CA ASP A 190 -4.44 -27.29 -19.88
C ASP A 190 -4.59 -26.59 -21.24
N GLY A 191 -3.82 -25.52 -21.47
CA GLY A 191 -3.78 -24.84 -22.76
C GLY A 191 -2.78 -23.69 -22.81
N THR A 192 -2.69 -23.08 -24.00
CA THR A 192 -1.82 -21.93 -24.26
C THR A 192 -2.59 -20.91 -25.09
N ILE A 193 -2.58 -19.63 -24.68
CA ILE A 193 -3.16 -18.50 -25.42
C ILE A 193 -2.10 -17.41 -25.55
N ASN A 194 -1.85 -16.93 -26.77
CA ASN A 194 -0.86 -15.88 -27.06
C ASN A 194 0.53 -16.15 -26.45
N GLY A 195 0.96 -17.40 -26.45
CA GLY A 195 2.25 -17.82 -25.88
C GLY A 195 2.27 -17.93 -24.34
N VAL A 196 1.14 -17.74 -23.67
CA VAL A 196 1.00 -17.92 -22.22
C VAL A 196 0.30 -19.24 -21.93
N SER A 197 1.02 -20.18 -21.33
CA SER A 197 0.46 -21.45 -20.85
C SER A 197 -0.33 -21.23 -19.56
N TYR A 198 -1.44 -21.95 -19.41
CA TYR A 198 -2.28 -21.89 -18.23
C TYR A 198 -2.72 -23.28 -17.76
N LYS A 199 -3.04 -23.33 -16.47
CA LYS A 199 -3.74 -24.43 -15.81
C LYS A 199 -5.06 -23.91 -15.26
N VAL A 200 -6.15 -24.59 -15.55
CA VAL A 200 -7.47 -24.32 -15.00
C VAL A 200 -7.48 -24.87 -13.57
N LEU A 201 -7.33 -23.98 -12.60
CA LEU A 201 -7.51 -24.35 -11.21
C LEU A 201 -8.97 -24.80 -11.00
N PRO A 202 -9.21 -25.86 -10.23
CA PRO A 202 -10.55 -26.23 -9.80
C PRO A 202 -11.07 -25.12 -8.87
N ASN A 203 -11.72 -24.11 -9.45
CA ASN A 203 -12.16 -22.93 -8.73
C ASN A 203 -13.68 -22.97 -8.51
N PRO A 204 -14.14 -23.40 -7.33
CA PRO A 204 -15.56 -23.39 -7.02
C PRO A 204 -16.15 -21.98 -7.08
N ALA A 205 -15.36 -20.91 -6.94
CA ALA A 205 -15.87 -19.54 -7.01
C ALA A 205 -16.37 -19.16 -8.42
N LEU A 206 -15.69 -19.60 -9.49
CA LEU A 206 -16.18 -19.40 -10.86
C LEU A 206 -17.44 -20.22 -11.15
N ILE A 207 -17.53 -21.42 -10.55
CA ILE A 207 -18.72 -22.26 -10.62
C ILE A 207 -19.87 -21.66 -9.77
N ALA A 208 -19.54 -20.89 -8.73
CA ALA A 208 -20.49 -20.24 -7.84
C ALA A 208 -21.08 -18.93 -8.41
N ILE A 209 -20.43 -18.29 -9.39
CA ILE A 209 -21.06 -17.96 -10.69
C ILE A 209 -22.60 -17.95 -10.75
N PRO A 210 -23.37 -16.98 -10.22
CA PRO A 210 -24.82 -17.04 -10.41
C PRO A 210 -25.20 -17.08 -11.89
N LYS A 211 -26.33 -17.72 -12.22
CA LYS A 211 -26.84 -17.69 -13.59
C LYS A 211 -27.12 -16.22 -13.98
N PRO A 212 -26.77 -15.80 -15.21
CA PRO A 212 -27.04 -14.44 -15.66
C PRO A 212 -28.54 -14.11 -15.58
N SER A 213 -28.86 -12.90 -15.12
CA SER A 213 -30.19 -12.30 -15.18
C SER A 213 -30.16 -11.06 -16.08
N PRO A 214 -31.19 -10.80 -16.91
CA PRO A 214 -31.33 -9.52 -17.61
C PRO A 214 -31.37 -8.31 -16.66
N GLY A 215 -31.66 -8.54 -15.37
CA GLY A 215 -31.62 -7.53 -14.32
C GLY A 215 -30.22 -7.21 -13.79
N ASP A 216 -29.17 -7.95 -14.15
CA ASP A 216 -27.85 -7.82 -13.56
C ASP A 216 -27.26 -6.41 -13.76
N ILE A 217 -26.55 -5.95 -12.72
CA ILE A 217 -25.89 -4.64 -12.65
C ILE A 217 -24.40 -4.85 -12.41
N PHE A 218 -23.56 -4.11 -13.12
CA PHE A 218 -22.13 -4.00 -12.86
C PHE A 218 -21.84 -2.62 -12.26
N PHE A 219 -21.29 -2.60 -11.06
CA PHE A 219 -21.25 -1.42 -10.21
C PHE A 219 -19.84 -1.08 -9.75
N ASP A 220 -19.50 0.21 -9.76
CA ASP A 220 -18.25 0.73 -9.21
C ASP A 220 -18.41 2.13 -8.58
N PHE A 221 -17.50 2.45 -7.66
CA PHE A 221 -17.38 3.77 -7.03
C PHE A 221 -16.14 4.48 -7.52
N GLU A 222 -16.25 5.79 -7.76
CA GLU A 222 -15.09 6.68 -7.74
C GLU A 222 -15.15 7.59 -6.53
N GLY A 223 -14.02 7.69 -5.82
CA GLY A 223 -13.91 8.46 -4.60
C GLY A 223 -12.64 9.32 -4.56
N ASP A 224 -12.73 10.44 -3.86
CA ASP A 224 -11.59 11.29 -3.55
C ASP A 224 -11.33 11.26 -2.04
N PRO A 225 -10.30 10.53 -1.56
CA PRO A 225 -9.96 10.49 -0.15
C PRO A 225 -9.35 11.81 0.37
N LEU A 226 -8.94 12.73 -0.52
CA LEU A 226 -8.37 14.03 -0.16
C LEU A 226 -9.41 15.16 -0.18
N TRP A 227 -10.60 14.91 -0.70
CA TRP A 227 -11.69 15.87 -0.59
C TRP A 227 -12.02 16.15 0.88
N GLN A 228 -12.22 17.42 1.20
CA GLN A 228 -12.58 17.87 2.54
C GLN A 228 -13.88 18.69 2.47
N ASP A 229 -14.85 18.32 3.29
CA ASP A 229 -16.10 19.05 3.42
C ASP A 229 -15.81 20.47 3.97
N PRO A 230 -16.17 21.53 3.23
CA PRO A 230 -15.83 22.89 3.64
C PRO A 230 -16.59 23.37 4.89
N ALA A 231 -17.70 22.71 5.25
CA ALA A 231 -18.52 23.07 6.41
C ALA A 231 -18.15 22.26 7.67
N THR A 232 -17.86 20.97 7.52
CA THR A 232 -17.61 20.06 8.65
C THR A 232 -16.13 19.71 8.83
N GLY A 233 -15.31 19.91 7.80
CA GLY A 233 -13.91 19.46 7.77
C GLY A 233 -13.75 17.94 7.62
N GLU A 234 -14.84 17.20 7.40
CA GLU A 234 -14.81 15.76 7.17
C GLU A 234 -14.08 15.40 5.88
N TRP A 235 -13.37 14.26 5.89
CA TRP A 235 -12.55 13.81 4.77
C TRP A 235 -13.20 12.68 3.99
N GLY A 236 -13.01 12.73 2.68
CA GLY A 236 -13.34 11.67 1.75
C GLY A 236 -14.79 11.72 1.28
N ILE A 237 -14.97 11.73 -0.03
CA ILE A 237 -16.26 11.64 -0.72
C ILE A 237 -16.18 10.53 -1.77
N GLU A 238 -17.26 9.76 -1.92
CA GLU A 238 -17.53 8.93 -3.09
C GLU A 238 -18.38 9.79 -4.05
N TYR A 239 -17.77 10.30 -5.11
CA TYR A 239 -18.37 11.35 -5.96
C TYR A 239 -19.08 10.81 -7.20
N LEU A 240 -18.90 9.54 -7.54
CA LEU A 240 -19.57 8.89 -8.68
C LEU A 240 -19.92 7.45 -8.36
N PHE A 241 -21.19 7.11 -8.57
CA PHE A 241 -21.75 5.76 -8.52
C PHE A 241 -22.03 5.35 -9.95
N GLY A 242 -21.15 4.54 -10.54
CA GLY A 242 -21.24 4.08 -11.92
C GLY A 242 -21.92 2.73 -12.00
N LEU A 243 -22.97 2.62 -12.82
CA LEU A 243 -23.68 1.38 -13.08
C LEU A 243 -23.67 1.10 -14.59
N VAL A 244 -23.41 -0.14 -14.96
CA VAL A 244 -23.70 -0.67 -16.29
C VAL A 244 -24.78 -1.73 -16.13
N GLU A 245 -25.88 -1.58 -16.85
CA GLU A 245 -27.00 -2.51 -16.82
C GLU A 245 -27.41 -2.94 -18.22
N HIS A 246 -28.01 -4.13 -18.34
CA HIS A 246 -28.53 -4.60 -19.63
C HIS A 246 -29.73 -3.77 -20.11
N SER A 247 -29.70 -3.43 -21.40
CA SER A 247 -30.78 -2.74 -22.12
C SER A 247 -31.08 -3.43 -23.45
N ALA A 248 -32.16 -3.01 -24.14
CA ALA A 248 -32.60 -3.64 -25.39
C ALA A 248 -31.52 -3.59 -26.50
N ASP A 249 -30.70 -2.53 -26.51
CA ASP A 249 -29.66 -2.28 -27.51
C ASP A 249 -28.24 -2.65 -27.02
N GLY A 250 -28.15 -3.35 -25.88
CA GLY A 250 -26.89 -3.80 -25.28
C GLY A 250 -26.81 -3.44 -23.80
N HIS A 251 -26.19 -2.30 -23.51
CA HIS A 251 -25.96 -1.84 -22.14
C HIS A 251 -26.14 -0.33 -22.00
N ASP A 252 -26.77 0.07 -20.90
CA ASP A 252 -26.91 1.46 -20.51
C ASP A 252 -25.96 1.79 -19.35
N PHE A 253 -25.37 2.98 -19.38
CA PHE A 253 -24.59 3.52 -18.27
C PHE A 253 -25.41 4.52 -17.48
N ILE A 254 -25.49 4.31 -16.17
CA ILE A 254 -26.18 5.18 -15.22
C ILE A 254 -25.15 5.70 -14.22
N ALA A 255 -25.24 7.00 -13.92
CA ALA A 255 -24.35 7.67 -12.98
C ALA A 255 -25.16 8.48 -11.96
N PHE A 256 -24.83 8.29 -10.69
CA PHE A 256 -25.21 9.22 -9.62
C PHE A 256 -23.95 9.95 -9.16
N THR A 257 -23.96 11.27 -9.20
CA THR A 257 -22.78 12.10 -8.89
C THR A 257 -22.99 12.94 -7.65
N ALA A 258 -21.91 13.25 -6.94
CA ALA A 258 -21.93 14.08 -5.75
C ALA A 258 -20.70 14.98 -5.65
N HIS A 259 -20.91 16.24 -5.26
CA HIS A 259 -19.87 17.22 -4.98
C HIS A 259 -19.89 17.74 -3.54
N SER A 260 -20.77 17.18 -2.71
CA SER A 260 -20.91 17.46 -1.27
C SER A 260 -21.34 16.20 -0.51
N LEU A 261 -21.19 16.16 0.82
CA LEU A 261 -21.68 15.03 1.62
C LEU A 261 -23.22 14.92 1.59
N GLN A 262 -23.92 16.04 1.39
CA GLN A 262 -25.37 16.04 1.22
C GLN A 262 -25.77 15.41 -0.12
N GLU A 263 -25.03 15.71 -1.19
CA GLU A 263 -25.22 15.06 -2.49
C GLU A 263 -24.79 13.58 -2.45
N GLU A 264 -23.73 13.21 -1.74
CA GLU A 264 -23.30 11.81 -1.55
C GLU A 264 -24.42 11.01 -0.90
N ARG A 265 -25.07 11.60 0.12
CA ARG A 265 -26.26 11.01 0.75
C ARG A 265 -27.41 10.84 -0.24
N GLN A 266 -27.69 11.85 -1.07
CA GLN A 266 -28.80 11.79 -2.04
C GLN A 266 -28.52 10.76 -3.13
N ALA A 267 -27.32 10.75 -3.69
CA ALA A 267 -26.87 9.76 -4.65
C ALA A 267 -27.00 8.33 -4.09
N LEU A 268 -26.77 8.14 -2.79
CA LEU A 268 -26.91 6.83 -2.15
C LEU A 268 -28.39 6.41 -2.09
N ILE A 269 -29.29 7.35 -1.79
CA ILE A 269 -30.73 7.11 -1.80
C ILE A 269 -31.18 6.76 -3.22
N ASP A 270 -30.81 7.55 -4.20
CA ASP A 270 -31.19 7.37 -5.61
C ASP A 270 -30.67 6.02 -6.16
N PHE A 271 -29.44 5.65 -5.81
CA PHE A 271 -28.87 4.35 -6.13
C PHE A 271 -29.69 3.19 -5.54
N MET A 272 -30.04 3.28 -4.25
CA MET A 272 -30.83 2.24 -3.58
C MET A 272 -32.25 2.13 -4.16
N ASP A 273 -32.87 3.26 -4.48
CA ASP A 273 -34.20 3.30 -5.10
C ASP A 273 -34.16 2.71 -6.52
N HIS A 274 -33.14 3.01 -7.32
CA HIS A 274 -32.92 2.42 -8.65
C HIS A 274 -32.78 0.90 -8.57
N VAL A 275 -31.92 0.41 -7.67
CA VAL A 275 -31.74 -1.03 -7.42
C VAL A 275 -33.04 -1.69 -6.99
N ALA A 276 -33.82 -1.06 -6.10
CA ALA A 276 -35.09 -1.59 -5.63
C ALA A 276 -36.13 -1.70 -6.75
N GLN A 277 -36.24 -0.67 -7.60
CA GLN A 277 -37.12 -0.68 -8.77
C GLN A 277 -36.73 -1.77 -9.76
N ARG A 278 -35.43 -1.91 -10.06
CA ARG A 278 -34.94 -2.95 -10.94
C ARG A 278 -35.19 -4.35 -10.37
N ARG A 279 -35.02 -4.53 -9.05
CA ARG A 279 -35.29 -5.79 -8.34
C ARG A 279 -36.75 -6.21 -8.33
N ALA A 280 -37.66 -5.25 -8.37
CA ALA A 280 -39.09 -5.55 -8.48
C ALA A 280 -39.43 -6.20 -9.84
N VAL A 281 -38.68 -5.86 -10.90
CA VAL A 281 -38.84 -6.42 -12.24
C VAL A 281 -38.03 -7.70 -12.43
N TYR A 282 -36.83 -7.76 -11.87
CA TYR A 282 -35.90 -8.90 -11.97
C TYR A 282 -35.54 -9.42 -10.58
N PRO A 283 -36.37 -10.29 -9.96
CA PRO A 283 -36.13 -10.76 -8.59
C PRO A 283 -34.84 -11.57 -8.40
N ASP A 284 -34.29 -12.09 -9.49
CA ASP A 284 -33.06 -12.88 -9.56
C ASP A 284 -31.83 -12.04 -9.95
N LEU A 285 -31.91 -10.70 -9.93
CA LEU A 285 -30.75 -9.87 -10.26
C LEU A 285 -29.58 -10.07 -9.29
N HIS A 286 -28.38 -9.86 -9.81
CA HIS A 286 -27.15 -9.77 -9.04
C HIS A 286 -26.47 -8.43 -9.32
N ILE A 287 -25.79 -7.90 -8.29
CA ILE A 287 -24.92 -6.74 -8.42
C ILE A 287 -23.48 -7.23 -8.37
N PHE A 288 -22.79 -7.13 -9.50
CA PHE A 288 -21.38 -7.45 -9.64
C PHE A 288 -20.53 -6.21 -9.38
N HIS A 289 -19.39 -6.40 -8.73
CA HIS A 289 -18.43 -5.35 -8.41
C HIS A 289 -17.00 -5.93 -8.42
N TYR A 290 -15.99 -5.08 -8.55
CA TYR A 290 -14.62 -5.54 -8.83
C TYR A 290 -13.87 -6.02 -7.59
N ALA A 291 -14.07 -5.36 -6.44
CA ALA A 291 -13.26 -5.55 -5.25
C ALA A 291 -14.08 -5.49 -3.95
N GLN A 292 -13.46 -5.85 -2.83
CA GLN A 292 -14.06 -5.66 -1.51
C GLN A 292 -14.19 -4.18 -1.12
N TYR A 293 -13.57 -3.27 -1.89
CA TYR A 293 -13.65 -1.84 -1.67
C TYR A 293 -15.10 -1.37 -1.77
N GLU A 294 -15.83 -1.70 -2.83
CA GLU A 294 -17.21 -1.23 -3.04
C GLU A 294 -18.15 -1.64 -1.91
N VAL A 295 -18.06 -2.90 -1.46
CA VAL A 295 -18.85 -3.39 -0.31
C VAL A 295 -18.53 -2.61 0.97
N THR A 296 -17.25 -2.30 1.18
CA THR A 296 -16.78 -1.56 2.36
C THR A 296 -17.19 -0.10 2.29
N ALA A 297 -17.05 0.55 1.13
CA ALA A 297 -17.42 1.92 0.86
C ALA A 297 -18.92 2.13 1.03
N LEU A 298 -19.76 1.29 0.41
CA LEU A 298 -21.21 1.34 0.55
C LEU A 298 -21.65 1.22 2.02
N ARG A 299 -21.10 0.26 2.78
CA ARG A 299 -21.41 0.09 4.21
C ARG A 299 -20.97 1.28 5.06
N LYS A 300 -19.79 1.83 4.79
CA LYS A 300 -19.24 2.99 5.50
C LYS A 300 -20.11 4.22 5.22
N MET A 301 -20.47 4.44 3.97
CA MET A 301 -21.30 5.55 3.53
C MET A 301 -22.73 5.47 4.04
N ALA A 302 -23.35 4.28 3.99
CA ALA A 302 -24.65 4.02 4.61
C ALA A 302 -24.66 4.34 6.10
N ARG A 303 -23.59 3.97 6.83
CA ARG A 303 -23.42 4.32 8.24
C ARG A 303 -23.22 5.81 8.45
N ARG A 304 -22.35 6.46 7.66
CA ARG A 304 -22.09 7.91 7.72
C ARG A 304 -23.39 8.69 7.58
N HIS A 305 -24.22 8.33 6.61
CA HIS A 305 -25.45 9.05 6.29
C HIS A 305 -26.69 8.55 7.01
N GLY A 306 -26.61 7.44 7.75
CA GLY A 306 -27.79 6.85 8.39
C GLY A 306 -28.85 6.37 7.37
N VAL A 307 -28.41 5.92 6.20
CA VAL A 307 -29.28 5.31 5.18
C VAL A 307 -29.26 3.80 5.40
N MET A 308 -30.43 3.19 5.62
CA MET A 308 -30.51 1.72 5.75
C MET A 308 -30.35 1.07 4.37
N VAL A 309 -29.28 0.28 4.21
CA VAL A 309 -29.18 -0.69 3.12
C VAL A 309 -30.16 -1.81 3.43
N ARG A 310 -31.26 -1.92 2.68
CA ARG A 310 -32.25 -3.00 2.80
C ARG A 310 -32.01 -4.05 1.72
#